data_AF-A0A5E4EHN8-F1
#
_entry.id   AF-A0A5E4EHN8-F1
#
_cell.length_a   1.000
_cell.length_b   1.000
_cell.length_c   1.000
_cell.angle_alpha   90.00
_cell.angle_beta   90.00
_cell.angle_gamma   90.00
#
_symmetry.space_group_name_H-M   'P 1'
#
loop_
_entity.id
_entity.type
_entity.pdbx_description
1 polymer ?
#
loop_
_entity_poly.entity_id
_entity_poly.type
_entity_poly.pdbx_seq_one_letter_code
_entity_poly.pdbx_strand_id
1 'polypeptide(L)'
;MATNHLSLPKKLENRSKIIDMAAYKKLVVIVALFLALAIGSEANEQVQVTFCRMTKGGLNACAPSVSGLNPLPPSALCCSALSIADFQCLCFFKNYSNLLTSYGIDPNLAMQLPAKCNLRQTVHC
;
A
#
# COMPACT_ATOMS: atom_id res chain seq x y z
N MET A 1 -25.27 -80.10 23.58
CA MET A 1 -25.72 -78.71 23.84
C MET A 1 -24.51 -77.80 23.68
N ALA A 2 -24.31 -77.27 22.48
CA ALA A 2 -24.68 -75.90 22.07
C ALA A 2 -23.64 -74.85 22.51
N THR A 3 -22.63 -74.62 21.67
CA THR A 3 -21.73 -73.45 21.76
C THR A 3 -22.39 -72.26 21.05
N ASN A 4 -22.48 -71.15 21.77
CA ASN A 4 -23.24 -69.95 21.42
C ASN A 4 -22.61 -69.19 20.26
N HIS A 5 -23.37 -69.02 19.17
CA HIS A 5 -23.06 -68.10 18.07
C HIS A 5 -23.43 -66.67 18.48
N LEU A 6 -22.44 -65.83 18.81
CA LEU A 6 -22.61 -64.39 18.95
C LEU A 6 -22.35 -63.72 17.59
N SER A 7 -23.41 -63.45 16.83
CA SER A 7 -23.34 -62.68 15.59
C SER A 7 -23.16 -61.18 15.89
N LEU A 8 -22.00 -60.63 15.53
CA LEU A 8 -21.72 -59.19 15.59
C LEU A 8 -22.26 -58.47 14.33
N PRO A 9 -23.04 -57.38 14.45
CA PRO A 9 -23.76 -56.79 13.32
C PRO A 9 -22.90 -55.86 12.44
N LYS A 10 -23.12 -55.94 11.11
CA LYS A 10 -22.53 -55.16 9.99
C LYS A 10 -22.70 -53.62 10.05
N LYS A 11 -23.03 -53.04 11.21
CA LYS A 11 -23.36 -51.62 11.39
C LYS A 11 -22.14 -50.72 11.64
N LEU A 12 -20.98 -51.31 11.94
CA LEU A 12 -19.74 -50.57 12.23
C LEU A 12 -18.96 -50.18 10.96
N GLU A 13 -18.98 -51.00 9.91
CA GLU A 13 -18.25 -50.74 8.66
C GLU A 13 -18.81 -49.52 7.88
N ASN A 14 -20.13 -49.32 7.90
CA ASN A 14 -20.75 -48.19 7.20
C ASN A 14 -20.63 -46.85 7.95
N ARG A 15 -20.33 -46.86 9.26
CA ARG A 15 -20.10 -45.61 10.02
C ARG A 15 -18.72 -45.02 9.72
N SER A 16 -17.70 -45.85 9.50
CA SER A 16 -16.36 -45.38 9.16
C SER A 16 -16.32 -44.60 7.83
N LYS A 17 -17.10 -45.01 6.82
CA LYS A 17 -17.23 -44.29 5.53
C LYS A 17 -17.92 -42.92 5.62
N ILE A 18 -18.85 -42.72 6.56
CA ILE A 18 -19.61 -41.48 6.72
C ILE A 18 -18.81 -40.44 7.54
N ILE A 19 -18.04 -40.93 8.52
CA ILE A 19 -17.17 -40.13 9.38
C ILE A 19 -16.06 -39.43 8.56
N ASP A 20 -15.76 -39.93 7.36
CA ASP A 20 -14.71 -39.38 6.49
C ASP A 20 -15.22 -38.72 5.20
N MET A 21 -16.52 -38.41 5.05
CA MET A 21 -16.99 -37.56 3.94
C MET A 21 -17.35 -36.16 4.38
N ALA A 22 -18.01 -36.01 5.53
CA ALA A 22 -18.34 -34.68 6.05
C ALA A 22 -17.09 -33.97 6.62
N ALA A 23 -16.24 -34.72 7.33
CA ALA A 23 -14.96 -34.21 7.83
C ALA A 23 -13.98 -33.94 6.69
N TYR A 24 -13.86 -34.87 5.73
CA TYR A 24 -13.07 -34.68 4.52
C TYR A 24 -13.55 -33.51 3.67
N LYS A 25 -14.87 -33.36 3.44
CA LYS A 25 -15.42 -32.19 2.73
C LYS A 25 -15.09 -30.89 3.45
N LYS A 26 -15.20 -30.85 4.77
CA LYS A 26 -14.83 -29.66 5.56
C LYS A 26 -13.33 -29.37 5.46
N LEU A 27 -12.48 -30.39 5.56
CA LEU A 27 -11.03 -30.26 5.39
C LEU A 27 -10.66 -29.80 3.98
N VAL A 28 -11.28 -30.36 2.94
CA VAL A 28 -11.08 -29.96 1.54
C VAL A 28 -11.51 -28.52 1.31
N VAL A 29 -12.65 -28.08 1.86
CA VAL A 29 -13.10 -26.68 1.76
C VAL A 29 -12.15 -25.73 2.47
N ILE A 30 -11.65 -26.10 3.65
CA ILE A 30 -10.69 -25.30 4.42
C ILE A 30 -9.36 -25.20 3.65
N VAL A 31 -8.83 -26.32 3.17
CA VAL A 31 -7.57 -26.35 2.39
C VAL A 31 -7.71 -25.58 1.08
N ALA A 32 -8.84 -25.69 0.37
CA ALA A 32 -9.11 -24.92 -0.83
C ALA A 32 -9.19 -23.41 -0.55
N LEU A 33 -9.77 -23.00 0.58
CA LEU A 33 -9.83 -21.60 0.99
C LEU A 33 -8.43 -21.05 1.32
N PHE A 34 -7.59 -21.82 2.02
CA PHE A 34 -6.20 -21.44 2.29
C PHE A 34 -5.36 -21.36 1.01
N LEU A 35 -5.54 -22.30 0.08
CA LEU A 35 -4.87 -22.26 -1.23
C LEU A 35 -5.30 -21.05 -2.06
N ALA A 36 -6.59 -20.70 -2.05
CA ALA A 36 -7.12 -19.52 -2.73
C ALA A 36 -6.58 -18.20 -2.16
N LEU A 37 -6.28 -18.15 -0.86
CA LEU A 37 -5.63 -16.99 -0.21
C LEU A 37 -4.11 -16.95 -0.44
N ALA A 38 -3.49 -18.08 -0.75
CA ALA A 38 -2.04 -18.20 -0.99
C ALA A 38 -1.63 -17.85 -2.43
N ILE A 39 -2.56 -17.89 -3.38
CA ILE A 39 -2.40 -17.24 -4.69
C ILE A 39 -2.58 -15.74 -4.45
N GLY A 40 -1.52 -15.13 -3.90
CA GLY A 40 -1.42 -13.69 -3.79
C GLY A 40 -1.64 -13.12 -5.17
N SER A 41 -2.67 -12.29 -5.31
CA SER A 41 -2.88 -11.50 -6.51
C SER A 41 -1.56 -10.84 -6.89
N GLU A 42 -0.94 -11.30 -7.99
CA GLU A 42 0.07 -10.52 -8.71
C GLU A 42 -0.61 -9.32 -9.40
N ALA A 43 -1.21 -8.45 -8.59
CA ALA A 43 -1.37 -7.05 -8.89
C ALA A 43 -0.19 -6.35 -8.20
N ASN A 44 1.02 -6.51 -8.76
CA ASN A 44 2.12 -5.57 -8.50
C ASN A 44 1.86 -4.25 -9.23
N GLU A 45 0.63 -3.74 -9.16
CA GLU A 45 0.40 -2.31 -9.29
C GLU A 45 0.67 -1.78 -7.88
N GLN A 46 1.94 -1.47 -7.60
CA GLN A 46 2.25 -0.60 -6.49
C GLN A 46 1.37 0.63 -6.67
N VAL A 47 0.28 0.72 -5.91
CA VAL A 47 -0.59 1.90 -5.88
C VAL A 47 0.32 3.05 -5.47
N GLN A 48 0.80 3.78 -6.48
CA GLN A 48 1.67 4.92 -6.26
C GLN A 48 0.75 6.00 -5.72
N VAL A 49 0.68 6.08 -4.39
CA VAL A 49 -0.04 7.14 -3.71
C VAL A 49 0.61 8.46 -4.13
N THR A 50 -0.07 9.19 -4.99
CA THR A 50 0.35 10.53 -5.41
C THR A 50 -0.20 11.54 -4.42
N PHE A 51 0.64 12.46 -3.99
CA PHE A 51 0.27 13.59 -3.15
C PHE A 51 0.40 14.88 -3.96
N CYS A 52 -0.69 15.63 -4.11
CA CYS A 52 -0.75 16.80 -4.99
C CYS A 52 -0.18 16.52 -6.40
N ARG A 53 -0.54 15.38 -6.98
CA ARG A 53 -0.05 14.86 -8.28
C ARG A 53 1.47 14.59 -8.34
N MET A 54 2.15 14.51 -7.21
CA MET A 54 3.56 14.11 -7.12
C MET A 54 3.68 12.73 -6.49
N THR A 55 4.59 11.89 -7.01
CA THR A 55 4.94 10.63 -6.35
C THR A 55 5.79 10.90 -5.10
N LYS A 56 5.86 9.93 -4.19
CA LYS A 56 6.80 9.99 -3.04
C LYS A 56 8.24 10.22 -3.49
N GLY A 57 8.66 9.58 -4.59
CA GLY A 57 9.97 9.81 -5.20
C GLY A 57 10.17 11.25 -5.67
N GLY A 58 9.14 11.83 -6.31
CA GLY A 58 9.16 13.24 -6.73
C GLY A 58 9.29 14.22 -5.57
N LEU A 59 8.53 14.01 -4.49
CA LEU A 59 8.64 14.83 -3.27
C LEU A 59 10.02 14.69 -2.61
N ASN A 60 10.52 13.47 -2.47
CA ASN A 60 11.83 13.22 -1.87
C ASN A 60 12.97 13.85 -2.67
N ALA A 61 12.87 13.90 -4.00
CA ALA A 61 13.86 14.56 -4.83
C ALA A 61 13.91 16.08 -4.64
N CYS A 62 12.84 16.69 -4.10
CA CYS A 62 12.80 18.10 -3.75
C CYS A 62 13.27 18.40 -2.32
N ALA A 63 13.32 17.40 -1.44
CA ALA A 63 13.67 17.59 -0.03
C ALA A 63 14.99 18.36 0.20
N PRO A 64 16.10 18.10 -0.53
CA PRO A 64 17.34 18.85 -0.33
C PRO A 64 17.25 20.35 -0.65
N SER A 65 16.23 20.76 -1.39
CA SER A 65 16.03 22.15 -1.82
C SER A 65 15.05 22.93 -0.95
N VAL A 66 14.37 22.24 -0.02
CA VAL A 66 13.35 22.83 0.86
C VAL A 66 13.63 22.58 2.33
N SER A 67 14.82 22.10 2.66
CA SER A 67 15.20 21.68 4.02
C SER A 67 16.63 22.11 4.36
N GLY A 68 16.90 22.27 5.66
CA GLY A 68 18.24 22.55 6.19
C GLY A 68 18.69 24.01 6.03
N LEU A 69 19.86 24.32 6.61
CA LEU A 69 20.43 25.67 6.62
C LEU A 69 21.03 26.08 5.28
N ASN A 70 21.47 25.11 4.47
CA ASN A 70 22.10 25.33 3.17
C ASN A 70 21.39 24.48 2.10
N PRO A 71 20.20 24.92 1.64
CA PRO A 71 19.42 24.16 0.67
C PRO A 71 20.16 24.07 -0.67
N LEU A 72 20.14 22.88 -1.27
CA LEU A 72 20.75 22.62 -2.58
C LEU A 72 19.83 23.11 -3.73
N PRO A 73 20.38 23.42 -4.90
CA PRO A 73 19.57 23.66 -6.10
C PRO A 73 18.69 22.45 -6.44
N PRO A 74 17.48 22.64 -6.99
CA PRO A 74 16.58 21.54 -7.31
C PRO A 74 17.16 20.63 -8.38
N SER A 75 17.03 19.33 -8.16
CA SER A 75 17.40 18.31 -9.15
C SER A 75 16.45 18.35 -10.35
N ALA A 76 16.89 17.82 -11.50
CA ALA A 76 16.02 17.64 -12.66
C ALA A 76 14.79 16.78 -12.34
N LEU A 77 14.93 15.79 -11.44
CA LEU A 77 13.82 14.93 -11.01
C LEU A 77 12.80 15.72 -10.18
N CYS A 78 13.26 16.58 -9.26
CA CYS A 78 12.38 17.50 -8.53
C CYS A 78 11.62 18.42 -9.50
N CYS A 79 12.32 19.08 -10.42
CA CYS A 79 11.66 19.99 -11.36
C CYS A 79 10.68 19.27 -12.30
N SER A 80 10.99 18.04 -12.71
CA SER A 80 10.08 17.21 -13.50
C SER A 80 8.82 16.86 -12.72
N ALA A 81 8.96 16.49 -11.45
CA ALA A 81 7.82 16.21 -10.57
C ALA A 81 6.96 17.47 -10.31
N LEU A 82 7.59 18.63 -10.13
CA LEU A 82 6.90 19.91 -9.97
C LEU A 82 6.17 20.36 -11.24
N SER A 83 6.65 19.99 -12.43
CA SER A 83 6.02 20.40 -13.70
C SER A 83 4.60 19.87 -13.89
N ILE A 84 4.25 18.78 -13.18
CA ILE A 84 2.93 18.14 -13.20
C ILE A 84 2.19 18.24 -11.86
N ALA A 85 2.77 18.93 -10.88
CA ALA A 85 2.22 19.04 -9.54
C ALA A 85 0.94 19.89 -9.52
N ASP A 86 0.06 19.59 -8.57
CA ASP A 86 -1.06 20.44 -8.23
C ASP A 86 -0.61 21.49 -7.22
N PHE A 87 -0.29 22.69 -7.71
CA PHE A 87 0.19 23.77 -6.85
C PHE A 87 -0.89 24.30 -5.90
N GLN A 88 -2.18 24.24 -6.25
CA GLN A 88 -3.24 24.66 -5.33
C GLN A 88 -3.37 23.67 -4.15
N CYS A 89 -3.25 22.37 -4.44
CA CYS A 89 -3.11 21.35 -3.40
C CYS A 89 -1.87 21.59 -2.53
N LEU A 90 -0.71 21.88 -3.10
CA LEU A 90 0.51 22.19 -2.33
C LEU A 90 0.35 23.46 -1.48
N CYS A 91 -0.29 24.50 -2.02
CA CYS A 91 -0.58 25.76 -1.32
C CYS A 91 -1.42 25.53 -0.06
N PHE A 92 -2.35 24.57 -0.06
CA PHE A 92 -3.14 24.25 1.12
C PHE A 92 -2.25 23.94 2.33
N PHE A 93 -1.14 23.24 2.12
CA PHE A 93 -0.20 22.86 3.19
C PHE A 93 0.66 24.02 3.71
N LYS A 94 0.78 25.13 2.96
CA LYS A 94 1.47 26.35 3.42
C LYS A 94 0.87 26.88 4.72
N ASN A 95 -0.44 26.76 4.90
CA ASN A 95 -1.15 27.19 6.11
C ASN A 95 -0.85 26.30 7.33
N TYR A 96 -0.31 25.11 7.11
CA TYR A 96 0.08 24.15 8.14
C TYR A 96 1.62 24.18 8.33
N SER A 97 2.19 25.37 8.43
CA SER A 97 3.64 25.60 8.54
C SER A 97 4.28 24.81 9.69
N ASN A 98 3.62 24.71 10.84
CA ASN A 98 4.11 23.90 11.97
C ASN A 98 4.26 22.42 11.59
N LEU A 99 3.31 21.88 10.81
CA LEU A 99 3.39 20.51 10.32
C LEU A 99 4.56 20.38 9.33
N LEU A 100 4.67 21.28 8.36
CA LEU A 100 5.78 21.26 7.39
C LEU A 100 7.15 21.33 8.06
N THR A 101 7.34 22.26 9.00
CA THR A 101 8.60 22.41 9.75
C THR A 101 8.91 21.16 10.58
N SER A 102 7.90 20.47 11.13
CA SER A 102 8.09 19.21 11.86
C SER A 102 8.62 18.08 10.97
N TYR A 103 8.29 18.12 9.67
CA TYR A 103 8.86 17.24 8.64
C TYR A 103 10.16 17.80 8.03
N GLY A 104 10.71 18.89 8.57
CA GLY A 104 11.93 19.53 8.10
C GLY A 104 11.75 20.34 6.81
N ILE A 105 10.52 20.65 6.40
CA ILE A 105 10.22 21.43 5.19
C ILE A 105 10.07 22.90 5.58
N ASP A 106 10.87 23.76 4.97
CA ASP A 106 10.72 25.21 5.02
C ASP A 106 9.72 25.67 3.93
N PRO A 107 8.55 26.21 4.31
CA PRO A 107 7.54 26.63 3.34
C PRO A 107 8.00 27.79 2.45
N ASN A 108 8.89 28.67 2.92
CA ASN A 108 9.41 29.77 2.11
C ASN A 108 10.38 29.25 1.04
N LEU A 109 11.20 28.25 1.36
CA LEU A 109 12.05 27.59 0.36
C LEU A 109 11.22 26.82 -0.67
N ALA A 110 10.17 26.11 -0.23
CA ALA A 110 9.26 25.38 -1.11
C ALA A 110 8.58 26.30 -2.13
N MET A 111 8.13 27.49 -1.70
CA MET A 111 7.51 28.50 -2.58
C MET A 111 8.45 29.06 -3.66
N GLN A 112 9.77 28.94 -3.48
CA GLN A 112 10.75 29.39 -4.47
C GLN A 112 11.03 28.35 -5.55
N LEU A 113 10.67 27.07 -5.35
CA LEU A 113 11.00 26.00 -6.30
C LEU A 113 10.43 26.23 -7.71
N PRO A 114 9.19 26.71 -7.92
CA PRO A 114 8.67 26.94 -9.25
C PRO A 114 9.56 27.89 -10.07
N ALA A 115 10.01 28.98 -9.46
CA ALA A 115 10.93 29.93 -10.08
C ALA A 115 12.31 29.30 -10.35
N LYS A 116 12.88 28.57 -9.37
CA LYS A 116 14.17 27.87 -9.53
C LYS A 116 14.13 26.79 -10.62
N CYS A 117 12.97 26.18 -10.85
CA CYS A 117 12.74 25.20 -11.91
C CYS A 117 12.30 25.82 -13.24
N ASN A 118 12.27 27.15 -13.36
CA ASN A 118 11.82 27.88 -14.56
C ASN A 118 10.40 27.49 -15.01
N LEU A 119 9.52 27.15 -14.05
CA LEU A 119 8.13 26.83 -14.35
C LEU A 119 7.36 28.14 -14.55
N ARG A 120 6.70 28.27 -15.71
CA ARG A 120 5.94 29.48 -16.08
C ARG A 120 4.69 29.72 -15.22
N GLN A 121 4.33 28.78 -14.35
CA GLN A 121 3.20 28.94 -13.45
C GLN A 121 3.57 29.90 -12.33
N THR A 122 2.91 31.05 -12.30
CA THR A 122 2.88 31.92 -11.12
C THR A 122 2.10 31.18 -10.04
N VAL A 123 2.81 30.57 -9.10
CA VAL A 123 2.19 29.87 -7.97
C VAL A 123 1.72 30.91 -6.96
N HIS A 124 0.46 31.30 -7.07
CA HIS A 124 -0.18 32.15 -6.07
C HIS A 124 -0.77 31.26 -4.97
N CYS A 125 -0.15 31.36 -3.79
CA CYS A 125 -0.68 30.96 -2.50
C CYS A 125 -0.71 32.21 -1.60
#